data_AF-A0A6I6UPL3-F1
#
_entry.id   AF-A0A6I6UPL3-F1
#
_cell.length_a   1.000
_cell.length_b   1.000
_cell.length_c   1.000
_cell.angle_alpha   90.00
_cell.angle_beta   90.00
_cell.angle_gamma   90.00
#
_symmetry.space_group_name_H-M   'P 1'
#
loop_
_entity.id
_entity.type
_entity.pdbx_description
1 polymer ?
#
loop_
_entity_poly.entity_id
_entity_poly.type
_entity_poly.pdbx_seq_one_letter_code
_entity_poly.pdbx_strand_id
1 'polypeptide(L)'
;MEMNISLKCSVCGNDQFSLIDNNSDDKKEDTDNIFFKCTDCEVVKSKMQIIEENNYIIDANLMDLQDDVIKQLMKDFKKVFK
;
A
#
# COMPACT_ATOMS: atom_id res chain seq x y z
N MET A 1 2.03 19.80 -2.29
CA MET A 1 1.33 19.22 -1.14
C MET A 1 1.65 17.73 -1.17
N GLU A 2 2.43 17.23 -0.22
CA GLU A 2 2.72 15.81 -0.12
C GLU A 2 1.63 15.17 0.73
N MET A 3 0.90 14.19 0.18
CA MET A 3 -0.03 13.39 0.96
C MET A 3 0.72 12.20 1.52
N ASN A 4 0.79 12.10 2.84
CA ASN A 4 1.32 10.93 3.52
C ASN A 4 0.15 10.14 4.08
N ILE A 5 -0.18 9.01 3.43
CA ILE A 5 -1.24 8.11 3.88
C ILE A 5 -0.59 6.94 4.61
N SER A 6 -0.85 6.84 5.91
CA SER A 6 -0.39 5.71 6.72
C SER A 6 -1.35 4.54 6.57
N LEU A 7 -0.90 3.46 5.93
CA LEU A 7 -1.64 2.20 5.83
C LEU A 7 -1.58 1.46 7.18
N LYS A 8 -2.65 0.77 7.53
CA LYS A 8 -2.84 0.08 8.81
C LYS A 8 -2.91 -1.43 8.60
N CYS A 9 -2.35 -2.17 9.54
CA CYS A 9 -2.49 -3.61 9.60
C CYS A 9 -3.95 -3.94 9.94
N SER A 10 -4.63 -4.68 9.07
CA SER A 10 -6.02 -5.09 9.32
C SER A 10 -6.18 -6.07 10.48
N VAL A 11 -5.08 -6.62 11.03
CA VAL A 11 -5.11 -7.54 12.18
C VAL A 11 -4.99 -6.80 13.51
N CYS A 12 -3.97 -5.94 13.67
CA CYS A 12 -3.69 -5.26 14.95
C CYS A 12 -3.80 -3.72 14.90
N GLY A 13 -4.00 -3.12 13.72
CA GLY A 13 -4.11 -1.67 13.55
C GLY A 13 -2.78 -0.91 13.56
N ASN A 14 -1.63 -1.57 13.71
CA ASN A 14 -0.32 -0.94 13.60
C ASN A 14 -0.03 -0.47 12.16
N ASP A 15 0.74 0.60 11.97
CA ASP A 15 1.14 1.13 10.66
C ASP A 15 2.61 0.85 10.29
N GLN A 16 3.35 0.17 11.16
CA GLN A 16 4.74 -0.18 10.91
C GLN A 16 4.86 -1.58 10.28
N PHE A 17 5.52 -1.62 9.13
CA PHE A 17 5.79 -2.84 8.36
C PHE A 17 7.26 -2.93 7.99
N SER A 18 7.84 -4.12 8.10
CA SER A 18 9.18 -4.43 7.62
C SER A 18 9.10 -5.15 6.28
N LEU A 19 9.89 -4.70 5.30
CA LEU A 19 10.04 -5.40 4.02
C LEU A 19 10.66 -6.78 4.26
N ILE A 20 10.02 -7.81 3.72
CA ILE A 20 10.61 -9.14 3.63
C ILE A 20 11.28 -9.20 2.26
N ASP A 21 12.58 -8.93 2.27
CA ASP A 21 13.36 -8.86 1.05
C ASP A 21 13.67 -10.29 0.55
N ASN A 22 12.88 -10.76 -0.41
CA ASN A 22 13.19 -11.98 -1.15
C ASN A 22 14.25 -11.64 -2.20
N ASN A 23 15.49 -11.39 -1.74
CA ASN A 23 16.65 -11.25 -2.60
C ASN A 23 16.93 -12.58 -3.31
N SER A 24 16.27 -12.79 -4.44
CA SER A 24 16.81 -13.63 -5.50
C SER A 24 17.29 -12.68 -6.60
N ASP A 25 18.60 -12.44 -6.60
CA ASP A 25 19.39 -12.00 -7.74
C ASP A 25 18.92 -12.72 -9.00
N ASP A 26 17.99 -12.12 -9.75
CA ASP A 26 17.89 -12.18 -11.20
C ASP A 26 16.49 -11.73 -11.65
N LYS A 27 16.47 -10.58 -12.33
CA LYS A 27 15.63 -10.30 -13.50
C LYS A 27 14.10 -10.25 -13.26
N LYS A 28 13.62 -9.01 -13.41
CA LYS A 28 12.24 -8.51 -13.46
C LYS A 28 11.65 -8.18 -12.10
N GLU A 29 11.48 -6.88 -11.90
CA GLU A 29 10.58 -6.25 -10.95
C GLU A 29 9.15 -6.75 -11.16
N ASP A 30 8.84 -7.99 -10.78
CA ASP A 30 7.45 -8.33 -10.47
C ASP A 30 7.14 -7.66 -9.13
N THR A 31 6.73 -6.39 -9.19
CA THR A 31 6.27 -5.56 -8.07
C THR A 31 5.15 -6.21 -7.24
N ASP A 32 4.56 -7.27 -7.77
CA ASP A 32 3.51 -8.08 -7.14
C ASP A 32 4.04 -9.06 -6.08
N ASN A 33 5.35 -9.37 -6.10
CA ASN A 33 5.98 -10.32 -5.16
C ASN A 33 6.69 -9.63 -3.98
N ILE A 34 6.34 -8.37 -3.68
CA ILE A 34 6.87 -7.65 -2.53
C ILE A 34 6.01 -7.99 -1.30
N PHE A 35 6.62 -8.61 -0.31
CA PHE A 35 5.97 -8.98 0.96
C PHE A 35 6.44 -8.11 2.10
N PHE A 36 5.52 -7.81 3.00
CA PHE A 36 5.74 -7.00 4.18
C PHE A 36 5.27 -7.76 5.41
N LYS A 37 6.03 -7.67 6.50
CA LYS A 37 5.66 -8.19 7.82
C LYS A 37 5.23 -7.04 8.72
N CYS A 38 4.08 -7.13 9.36
CA CYS A 38 3.73 -6.19 10.43
C CYS A 38 4.69 -6.36 11.61
N THR A 39 5.23 -5.27 12.14
CA THR A 39 6.23 -5.36 13.22
C THR A 39 5.63 -5.73 14.57
N ASP A 40 4.31 -5.67 14.71
CA ASP A 40 3.60 -5.85 15.99
C ASP A 40 2.93 -7.24 16.09
N CYS A 41 2.12 -7.61 15.10
CA CYS A 41 1.46 -8.93 15.07
C CYS A 41 2.13 -9.97 14.15
N GLU A 42 3.24 -9.60 13.51
CA GLU A 42 4.03 -10.45 12.62
C GLU A 42 3.29 -10.99 11.38
N VAL A 43 2.07 -10.50 11.08
CA VAL A 43 1.35 -10.92 9.89
C VAL A 43 2.12 -10.54 8.63
N VAL A 44 2.26 -11.50 7.71
CA VAL A 44 2.90 -11.32 6.42
C VAL A 44 1.84 -11.10 5.35
N LYS A 45 1.96 -10.02 4.58
CA LYS A 45 1.04 -9.68 3.50
C LYS A 45 1.80 -9.15 2.30
N SER A 46 1.25 -9.35 1.11
CA SER A 46 1.80 -8.70 -0.09
C SER A 46 1.48 -7.21 -0.06
N LYS A 47 2.26 -6.43 -0.83
CA LYS A 47 1.99 -5.00 -1.07
C LYS A 47 0.55 -4.77 -1.52
N MET A 48 0.06 -5.61 -2.43
CA MET A 48 -1.30 -5.52 -2.97
C MET A 48 -2.36 -5.75 -1.89
N GLN A 49 -2.18 -6.78 -1.05
CA GLN A 49 -3.11 -7.07 0.05
C GLN A 49 -3.19 -5.91 1.06
N ILE A 50 -2.05 -5.31 1.42
CA ILE A 50 -2.03 -4.16 2.34
C ILE A 50 -2.80 -2.99 1.75
N ILE A 51 -2.64 -2.71 0.45
CA ILE A 51 -3.37 -1.63 -0.23
C ILE A 51 -4.86 -1.93 -0.29
N GLU A 52 -5.25 -3.13 -0.70
CA GLU A 52 -6.66 -3.51 -0.81
C GLU A 52 -7.39 -3.39 0.53
N GLU A 53 -6.76 -3.86 1.60
CA GLU A 53 -7.30 -3.77 2.95
C GLU A 53 -7.40 -2.33 3.46
N ASN A 54 -6.59 -1.41 2.93
CA ASN A 54 -6.56 0.00 3.33
C ASN A 54 -7.21 0.94 2.33
N ASN A 55 -7.87 0.44 1.28
CA ASN A 55 -8.57 1.28 0.30
C ASN A 55 -9.55 2.25 0.97
N TYR A 56 -10.20 1.86 2.07
CA TYR A 56 -11.09 2.74 2.82
C TYR A 56 -10.37 3.94 3.46
N ILE A 57 -9.11 3.79 3.90
CA ILE A 57 -8.28 4.89 4.45
C ILE A 57 -7.84 5.81 3.31
N ILE A 58 -7.48 5.22 2.18
CA ILE A 58 -7.08 5.94 0.97
C ILE A 58 -8.27 6.77 0.48
N ASP A 59 -9.44 6.16 0.31
CA ASP A 59 -10.66 6.84 -0.13
C ASP A 59 -11.10 7.93 0.85
N ALA A 60 -11.01 7.70 2.16
CA ALA A 60 -11.34 8.71 3.17
C ALA A 60 -10.38 9.92 3.11
N ASN A 61 -9.06 9.70 3.00
CA ASN A 61 -8.09 10.79 2.83
C ASN A 61 -8.24 11.51 1.47
N LEU A 62 -8.72 10.80 0.45
CA LEU A 62 -8.98 11.38 -0.86
C LEU A 62 -10.26 12.23 -0.87
N MET A 63 -11.34 11.82 -0.18
CA MET A 63 -12.61 12.58 -0.11
C MET A 63 -12.45 13.99 0.48
N ASP A 64 -11.43 14.22 1.30
CA ASP A 64 -11.09 15.55 1.81
C ASP A 64 -10.44 16.48 0.75
N LEU A 65 -10.14 15.94 -0.44
CA LEU A 65 -9.57 16.66 -1.58
C LEU A 65 -10.62 16.85 -2.68
N GLN A 66 -10.46 17.87 -3.52
CA GLN A 66 -11.41 18.13 -4.61
C GLN A 66 -11.49 16.92 -5.58
N ASP A 67 -12.71 16.54 -5.96
CA ASP A 67 -13.04 15.36 -6.79
C ASP A 67 -12.17 15.18 -8.05
N ASP A 68 -11.73 16.27 -8.67
CA ASP A 68 -10.93 16.21 -9.90
C ASP A 68 -9.47 15.77 -9.64
N VAL A 69 -8.93 16.09 -8.46
CA VAL A 69 -7.60 15.65 -8.03
C VAL A 69 -7.62 14.17 -7.67
N ILE A 70 -8.70 13.71 -7.01
CA ILE A 70 -8.92 12.30 -6.65
C ILE A 70 -8.88 11.40 -7.89
N LYS A 71 -9.60 11.79 -8.95
CA LYS A 71 -9.69 10.98 -10.18
C LYS A 71 -8.35 10.80 -10.89
N GLN A 72 -7.47 11.79 -10.83
CA GLN A 72 -6.11 11.67 -11.38
C GLN A 72 -5.24 10.78 -10.52
N LEU A 73 -5.26 10.98 -9.19
CA LEU A 73 -4.49 10.17 -8.25
C LEU A 73 -4.88 8.69 -8.32
N MET A 74 -6.18 8.36 -8.35
CA MET A 74 -6.64 6.97 -8.51
C MET A 74 -6.19 6.37 -9.84
N LYS A 75 -6.16 7.15 -10.93
CA LYS A 75 -5.68 6.67 -12.23
C LYS A 75 -4.18 6.40 -12.20
N ASP A 76 -3.41 7.27 -11.60
CA ASP A 76 -1.96 7.13 -11.54
C ASP A 76 -1.55 6.04 -10.56
N PHE A 77 -2.26 5.90 -9.43
CA PHE A 77 -2.15 4.76 -8.53
C PHE A 77 -2.41 3.48 -9.34
N LYS A 78 -3.60 3.32 -9.95
CA LYS A 78 -3.94 2.14 -10.77
C LYS A 78 -2.98 1.84 -11.92
N LYS A 79 -2.29 2.85 -12.46
CA LYS A 79 -1.25 2.66 -13.51
C LYS A 79 0.08 2.17 -12.94
N VAL A 80 0.46 2.60 -11.73
CA VAL A 80 1.67 2.11 -11.06
C VAL A 80 1.50 0.67 -10.58
N PHE A 81 0.25 0.21 -10.40
CA PHE A 81 -0.09 -1.17 -10.04
C PHE A 81 -0.44 -2.06 -11.25
N LYS A 82 -0.12 -1.65 -12.48
CA LYS A 82 -0.40 -2.43 -13.71
C LYS A 82 0.84 -2.51 -14.58
#